data_AF-X1NFJ5-F1
#
_entry.id   AF-X1NFJ5-F1
#
_cell.length_a   1.000
_cell.length_b   1.000
_cell.length_c   1.000
_cell.angle_alpha   90.00
_cell.angle_beta   90.00
_cell.angle_gamma   90.00
#
_symmetry.space_group_name_H-M   'P 1'
#
loop_
_entity.id
_entity.type
_entity.pdbx_description
1 polymer ?
#
loop_
_entity_poly.entity_id
_entity_poly.type
_entity_poly.pdbx_seq_one_letter_code
_entity_poly.pdbx_strand_id
1 'polypeptide(L)'
;GLILSGVSGENTTKEVFEGLLPFLGSKIIVLGGIFGLFAVSTSFLVLANYLKNTLIFDYRFPYLSAFFLIAFLPLVLFLAGLREFITVIAFVGTFVGLIEGIVITLIYKRIKKLGQRTPEYSLKIPRFLIYFIILVLVLGTISQIIYYF
;
A
#
# COMPACT_ATOMS: atom_id res chain seq x y z
N GLY A 1 -3.18 0.57 -15.40
CA GLY A 1 -2.28 -0.32 -16.15
C GLY A 1 -2.83 -0.58 -17.53
N LEU A 2 -3.67 -1.61 -17.68
CA LEU A 2 -4.14 -2.13 -18.98
C LEU A 2 -4.75 -1.11 -19.95
N ILE A 3 -5.59 -0.20 -19.47
CA ILE A 3 -6.21 0.84 -20.33
C ILE A 3 -5.15 1.82 -20.85
N LEU A 4 -4.19 2.21 -19.99
CA LEU A 4 -3.16 3.18 -20.32
C LEU A 4 -2.10 2.59 -21.25
N SER A 5 -1.72 1.33 -21.03
CA SER A 5 -0.85 0.58 -21.94
C SER A 5 -1.52 0.31 -23.28
N GLY A 6 -2.85 0.15 -23.30
CA GLY A 6 -3.61 0.04 -24.55
C GLY A 6 -3.61 1.32 -25.39
N VAL A 7 -3.58 2.49 -24.73
CA VAL A 7 -3.54 3.79 -25.42
C VAL A 7 -2.10 4.18 -25.83
N SER A 8 -1.14 4.00 -24.93
CA SER A 8 0.25 4.48 -25.13
C SER A 8 1.14 3.46 -25.85
N GLY A 9 0.75 2.18 -25.85
CA GLY A 9 1.52 1.09 -26.46
C GLY A 9 2.95 1.02 -25.92
N GLU A 10 3.91 0.91 -26.84
CA GLU A 10 5.35 0.87 -26.54
C GLU A 10 5.88 2.16 -25.88
N ASN A 11 5.16 3.29 -26.00
CA ASN A 11 5.53 4.57 -25.39
C ASN A 11 5.07 4.71 -23.92
N THR A 12 4.69 3.61 -23.26
CA THR A 12 4.29 3.65 -21.85
C THR A 12 5.50 3.93 -20.96
N THR A 13 5.61 5.16 -20.45
CA THR A 13 6.65 5.55 -19.50
C THR A 13 6.27 5.18 -18.06
N LYS A 14 7.26 5.19 -17.15
CA LYS A 14 7.03 4.98 -15.71
C LYS A 14 6.13 6.08 -15.12
N GLU A 15 6.24 7.29 -15.65
CA GLU A 15 5.40 8.42 -15.29
C GLU A 15 4.23 8.54 -16.27
N VAL A 16 3.06 8.04 -15.86
CA VAL A 16 1.86 7.95 -16.71
C VAL A 16 1.52 9.26 -17.44
N PHE A 17 1.72 10.42 -16.82
CA PHE A 17 1.42 11.71 -17.43
C PHE A 17 2.35 12.05 -18.60
N GLU A 18 3.60 11.61 -18.57
CA GLU A 18 4.56 11.83 -19.65
C GLU A 18 4.18 10.99 -20.88
N GLY A 19 3.87 9.70 -20.69
CA GLY A 19 3.47 8.80 -21.78
C GLY A 19 2.15 9.18 -22.45
N LEU A 20 1.26 9.89 -21.75
CA LEU A 20 -0.02 10.37 -22.29
C LEU A 20 0.07 11.76 -22.94
N LEU A 21 1.17 12.48 -22.76
CA LEU A 21 1.34 13.84 -23.28
C LEU A 21 1.10 13.92 -24.81
N PRO A 22 1.60 12.99 -25.65
CA PRO A 22 1.37 13.03 -27.10
C PRO A 22 -0.09 12.84 -27.51
N PHE A 23 -0.90 12.17 -26.67
CA PHE A 23 -2.28 11.79 -27.00
C PHE A 23 -3.32 12.77 -26.45
N LEU A 24 -3.10 13.29 -25.24
CA LEU A 24 -4.04 14.15 -24.52
C LEU A 24 -3.68 15.64 -24.61
N GLY A 25 -2.42 15.96 -24.90
CA GLY A 25 -1.92 17.33 -24.90
C GLY A 25 -1.77 17.92 -23.49
N SER A 26 -0.93 18.97 -23.39
CA SER A 26 -0.50 19.55 -22.11
C SER A 26 -1.66 20.04 -21.22
N LYS A 27 -2.71 20.63 -21.79
CA LYS A 27 -3.84 21.19 -21.01
C LYS A 27 -4.59 20.12 -20.21
N ILE A 28 -4.85 18.96 -20.82
CA ILE A 28 -5.56 17.87 -20.17
C ILE A 28 -4.69 17.22 -19.09
N ILE A 29 -3.38 17.09 -19.37
CA ILE A 29 -2.40 16.59 -18.39
C ILE A 29 -2.35 17.47 -17.15
N VAL A 30 -2.33 18.80 -17.31
CA VAL A 30 -2.36 19.75 -16.17
C VAL A 30 -3.65 19.61 -15.36
N LEU A 31 -4.80 19.53 -16.03
CA LEU A 31 -6.08 19.30 -15.33
C LEU A 31 -6.07 17.98 -14.55
N GLY A 32 -5.59 16.90 -15.18
CA GLY A 32 -5.42 15.60 -14.52
C GLY A 32 -4.48 15.66 -13.32
N GLY A 33 -3.39 16.43 -13.41
CA GLY A 33 -2.47 16.69 -12.31
C GLY A 33 -3.14 17.42 -11.14
N ILE A 34 -3.97 18.43 -11.41
CA ILE A 34 -4.73 19.16 -10.36
C ILE A 34 -5.74 18.24 -9.68
N PHE A 35 -6.50 17.46 -10.43
CA PHE A 35 -7.42 16.49 -9.86
C PHE A 35 -6.69 15.41 -9.05
N GLY A 36 -5.56 14.91 -9.56
CA GLY A 36 -4.69 13.98 -8.85
C GLY A 36 -4.17 14.56 -7.54
N LEU A 37 -3.74 15.81 -7.55
CA LEU A 37 -3.28 16.51 -6.35
C LEU A 37 -4.39 16.57 -5.29
N PHE A 38 -5.62 16.94 -5.66
CA PHE A 38 -6.73 16.97 -4.70
C PHE A 38 -7.11 15.57 -4.20
N ALA A 39 -7.12 14.56 -5.07
CA ALA A 39 -7.41 13.18 -4.70
C ALA A 39 -6.38 12.61 -3.71
N VAL A 40 -5.10 12.86 -3.94
CA VAL A 40 -4.01 12.42 -3.05
C VAL A 40 -4.03 13.22 -1.74
N SER A 41 -4.24 14.54 -1.81
CA SER A 41 -4.29 15.41 -0.62
C SER A 41 -5.42 15.02 0.33
N THR A 42 -6.63 14.80 -0.19
CA THR A 42 -7.79 14.39 0.61
C THR A 42 -7.57 13.01 1.25
N SER A 43 -7.08 12.04 0.47
CA SER A 43 -6.75 10.69 0.98
C SER A 43 -5.66 10.73 2.06
N PHE A 44 -4.62 11.55 1.85
CA PHE A 44 -3.56 11.76 2.83
C PHE A 44 -4.09 12.36 4.13
N LEU A 45 -4.92 13.40 4.07
CA LEU A 45 -5.47 14.05 5.26
C LEU A 45 -6.30 13.09 6.13
N VAL A 46 -7.11 12.23 5.49
CA VAL A 46 -7.89 11.21 6.21
C VAL A 46 -6.95 10.22 6.91
N LEU A 47 -5.98 9.66 6.20
CA LEU A 47 -5.06 8.67 6.75
C LEU A 47 -4.16 9.26 7.84
N ALA A 48 -3.64 10.47 7.62
CA ALA A 48 -2.83 11.20 8.59
C ALA A 48 -3.62 11.46 9.88
N ASN A 49 -4.90 11.82 9.78
CA ASN A 49 -5.74 12.04 10.95
C ASN A 49 -5.99 10.74 11.72
N TYR A 50 -6.22 9.62 11.03
CA TYR A 50 -6.35 8.31 11.68
C TYR A 50 -5.07 7.92 12.41
N LEU A 51 -3.91 7.98 11.75
CA LEU A 51 -2.65 7.61 12.38
C LEU A 51 -2.33 8.52 13.57
N LYS A 52 -2.67 9.81 13.48
CA LYS A 52 -2.45 10.78 14.56
C LYS A 52 -3.30 10.43 15.77
N ASN A 53 -4.57 10.12 15.54
CA ASN A 53 -5.47 9.73 16.60
C ASN A 53 -5.05 8.40 17.23
N THR A 54 -4.60 7.42 16.45
CA THR A 54 -4.00 6.19 16.97
C THR A 54 -2.78 6.47 17.85
N LEU A 55 -1.87 7.36 17.43
CA LEU A 55 -0.73 7.73 18.29
C LEU A 55 -1.16 8.41 19.60
N ILE A 56 -2.15 9.29 19.55
CA ILE A 56 -2.62 10.03 20.73
C ILE A 56 -3.40 9.11 21.69
N PHE A 57 -4.36 8.35 21.19
CA PHE A 57 -5.29 7.60 22.03
C PHE A 57 -4.78 6.21 22.40
N ASP A 58 -4.12 5.52 21.47
CA ASP A 58 -3.65 4.14 21.70
C ASP A 58 -2.22 4.15 22.29
N TYR A 59 -1.33 4.98 21.71
CA TYR A 59 0.07 5.06 22.14
C TYR A 59 0.36 6.20 23.12
N ARG A 60 -0.64 7.03 23.47
CA ARG A 60 -0.55 8.13 24.44
C ARG A 60 0.52 9.20 24.11
N PHE A 61 0.77 9.44 22.83
CA PHE A 61 1.67 10.51 22.39
C PHE A 61 1.05 11.89 22.62
N PRO A 62 1.85 12.94 22.94
CA PRO A 62 1.34 14.30 22.98
C PRO A 62 0.90 14.78 21.58
N TYR A 63 -0.14 15.62 21.54
CA TYR A 63 -0.77 16.08 20.31
C TYR A 63 0.23 16.67 19.30
N LEU A 64 1.10 17.58 19.77
CA LEU A 64 2.05 18.28 18.91
C LEU A 64 3.06 17.31 18.28
N SER A 65 3.63 16.38 19.06
CA SER A 65 4.57 15.39 18.52
C SER A 65 3.91 14.46 17.51
N ALA A 66 2.68 14.01 17.77
CA ALA A 66 1.94 13.15 16.84
C ALA A 66 1.63 13.90 15.53
N PHE A 67 1.21 15.16 15.62
CA PHE A 67 0.94 16.02 14.47
C PHE A 67 2.19 16.24 13.61
N PHE A 68 3.28 16.71 14.21
CA PHE A 68 4.52 16.98 13.47
C PHE A 68 5.11 15.71 12.88
N LEU A 69 5.14 14.61 13.64
CA LEU A 69 5.65 13.34 13.15
C LEU A 69 4.90 12.91 11.88
N ILE A 70 3.58 12.87 11.91
CA ILE A 70 2.80 12.34 10.78
C ILE A 70 2.77 13.30 9.58
N ALA A 71 2.66 14.60 9.83
CA ALA A 71 2.65 15.59 8.76
C ALA A 71 3.99 15.67 8.02
N PHE A 72 5.11 15.57 8.74
CA PHE A 72 6.44 15.72 8.16
C PHE A 72 7.11 14.40 7.77
N LEU A 73 6.65 13.26 8.26
CA LEU A 73 7.26 11.96 7.93
C LEU A 73 7.38 11.73 6.41
N PRO A 74 6.35 11.96 5.57
CA PRO A 74 6.48 11.81 4.13
C PRO A 74 7.54 12.75 3.53
N LEU A 75 7.61 13.99 4.02
CA LEU A 75 8.58 14.98 3.54
C LEU A 75 10.01 14.58 3.92
N VAL A 76 10.22 14.12 5.17
CA VAL A 76 11.52 13.65 5.64
C VAL A 76 12.00 12.46 4.82
N LEU A 77 11.12 11.48 4.55
CA LEU A 77 11.46 10.33 3.71
C LEU A 77 11.82 10.76 2.28
N PHE A 78 11.08 11.71 1.69
CA PHE A 78 11.38 12.26 0.38
C PHE A 78 12.77 12.94 0.34
N LEU A 79 13.08 13.75 1.36
CA LEU A 79 14.37 14.43 1.49
C LEU A 79 15.52 13.43 1.75
N ALA A 80 15.24 12.30 2.42
CA ALA A 80 16.20 11.22 2.64
C ALA A 80 16.54 10.42 1.36
N GLY A 81 15.86 10.69 0.24
CA GLY A 81 16.16 10.08 -1.06
C GLY A 81 15.11 9.10 -1.58
N LEU A 82 14.02 8.85 -0.84
CA LEU A 82 12.90 8.01 -1.28
C LEU A 82 11.98 8.80 -2.23
N ARG A 83 12.43 8.99 -3.47
CA ARG A 83 11.74 9.80 -4.49
C ARG A 83 10.95 8.98 -5.51
N GLU A 84 11.39 7.74 -5.75
CA GLU A 84 10.81 6.85 -6.75
C GLU A 84 9.49 6.25 -6.28
N PHE A 85 8.36 6.75 -6.83
CA PHE A 85 7.02 6.32 -6.44
C PHE A 85 6.82 4.80 -6.56
N ILE A 86 7.24 4.19 -7.67
CA ILE A 86 7.06 2.75 -7.94
C ILE A 86 7.80 1.93 -6.89
N THR A 87 9.04 2.29 -6.56
CA THR A 87 9.83 1.60 -5.54
C THR A 87 9.19 1.72 -4.16
N VAL A 88 8.70 2.91 -3.79
CA VAL A 88 8.05 3.15 -2.49
C VAL A 88 6.78 2.30 -2.35
N ILE A 89 5.87 2.32 -3.33
CA ILE A 89 4.64 1.53 -3.25
C ILE A 89 4.92 0.03 -3.28
N ALA A 90 5.94 -0.41 -4.03
CA ALA A 90 6.29 -1.81 -4.14
C ALA A 90 6.87 -2.32 -2.82
N PHE A 91 7.73 -1.53 -2.17
CA PHE A 91 8.28 -1.82 -0.85
C PHE A 91 7.18 -1.89 0.21
N VAL A 92 6.39 -0.82 0.36
CA VAL A 92 5.31 -0.75 1.36
C VAL A 92 4.30 -1.87 1.15
N GLY A 93 3.84 -2.08 -0.09
CA GLY A 93 2.86 -3.11 -0.43
C GLY A 93 3.35 -4.52 -0.12
N THR A 94 4.65 -4.79 -0.29
CA THR A 94 5.25 -6.08 0.03
C THR A 94 5.21 -6.37 1.53
N PHE A 95 5.62 -5.41 2.37
CA PHE A 95 5.62 -5.59 3.82
C PHE A 95 4.21 -5.64 4.41
N VAL A 96 3.33 -4.74 3.98
CA VAL A 96 1.93 -4.73 4.41
C VAL A 96 1.24 -6.03 3.98
N GLY A 97 1.40 -6.43 2.72
CA GLY A 97 0.82 -7.67 2.20
C GLY A 97 1.34 -8.93 2.90
N LEU A 98 2.63 -8.97 3.25
CA LEU A 98 3.20 -10.06 4.05
C LEU A 98 2.57 -10.13 5.44
N ILE A 99 2.55 -9.01 6.16
CA ILE A 99 2.05 -8.94 7.54
C ILE A 99 0.55 -9.26 7.56
N GLU A 100 -0.26 -8.57 6.76
CA GLU A 100 -1.70 -8.79 6.69
C GLU A 100 -2.03 -10.20 6.22
N GLY A 101 -1.37 -10.69 5.17
CA GLY A 101 -1.58 -12.04 4.64
C GLY A 101 -1.27 -13.12 5.68
N ILE A 102 -0.17 -13.01 6.42
CA ILE A 102 0.18 -13.94 7.50
C ILE A 102 -0.83 -13.81 8.65
N VAL A 103 -1.15 -12.60 9.10
CA VAL A 103 -2.07 -12.36 10.22
C VAL A 103 -3.44 -12.95 9.90
N ILE A 104 -4.03 -12.68 8.74
CA ILE A 104 -5.32 -13.23 8.31
C ILE A 104 -5.27 -14.76 8.27
N THR A 105 -4.19 -15.33 7.72
CA THR A 105 -4.02 -16.79 7.62
C THR A 105 -3.93 -17.45 9.00
N LEU A 106 -3.22 -16.83 9.94
CA LEU A 106 -3.10 -17.31 11.32
C LEU A 106 -4.40 -17.15 12.10
N ILE A 107 -5.12 -16.03 11.92
CA ILE A 107 -6.45 -15.80 12.49
C ILE A 107 -7.40 -16.91 12.03
N TYR A 108 -7.44 -17.20 10.72
CA TYR A 108 -8.26 -18.29 10.17
C TYR A 108 -7.96 -19.63 10.85
N LYS A 109 -6.69 -19.99 11.00
CA LYS A 109 -6.27 -21.22 11.68
C LYS A 109 -6.65 -21.23 13.16
N ARG A 110 -6.59 -20.08 13.84
CA ARG A 110 -6.89 -19.95 15.27
C ARG A 110 -8.38 -20.05 15.56
N ILE A 111 -9.22 -19.40 14.74
CA ILE A 111 -10.68 -19.43 14.89
C ILE A 111 -11.24 -20.84 14.73
N LYS A 112 -10.67 -21.67 13.84
CA LYS A 112 -11.08 -23.08 13.69
C LYS A 112 -10.86 -23.95 14.94
N LYS A 113 -9.96 -23.53 15.85
CA LYS A 113 -9.63 -24.29 17.07
C LYS A 113 -10.26 -23.70 18.33
N LEU A 114 -10.33 -22.36 18.41
CA LEU A 114 -10.72 -21.63 19.62
C LEU A 114 -12.05 -20.89 19.46
N GLY A 115 -12.73 -21.03 18.32
CA GLY A 115 -14.01 -20.38 18.05
C GLY A 115 -15.08 -20.85 19.02
N GLN A 116 -15.70 -19.90 19.73
CA GLN A 116 -16.78 -20.17 20.68
C GLN A 116 -18.16 -20.29 20.00
N ARG A 117 -18.26 -19.91 18.72
CA ARG A 117 -19.48 -19.98 17.90
C ARG A 117 -19.23 -20.85 16.67
N THR A 118 -20.21 -21.65 16.28
CA THR A 118 -20.17 -22.36 14.99
C THR A 118 -20.39 -21.36 13.85
N PRO A 119 -19.45 -21.22 12.91
CA PRO A 119 -19.58 -20.26 11.81
C PRO A 119 -20.68 -20.70 10.84
N GLU A 120 -21.44 -19.73 10.31
CA GLU A 120 -22.49 -19.91 9.31
C GLU A 120 -21.93 -20.48 8.01
N TYR A 121 -20.65 -20.21 7.73
CA TYR A 121 -19.92 -20.74 6.60
C TYR A 121 -18.50 -21.17 7.00
N SER A 122 -18.15 -22.42 6.68
CA SER A 122 -16.90 -23.05 7.11
C SER A 122 -16.13 -23.57 5.90
N LEU A 123 -15.17 -22.78 5.42
CA LEU A 123 -14.21 -23.24 4.42
C LEU A 123 -13.41 -24.42 4.98
N LYS A 124 -13.30 -25.52 4.22
CA LYS A 124 -12.50 -26.71 4.54
C LYS A 124 -11.13 -26.63 3.86
N ILE A 125 -10.29 -25.71 4.31
CA ILE A 125 -8.95 -25.53 3.73
C ILE A 125 -7.98 -26.54 4.37
N PRO A 126 -7.25 -27.36 3.58
CA PRO A 126 -6.27 -28.28 4.13
C PRO A 126 -5.10 -27.52 4.77
N ARG A 127 -4.55 -28.06 5.87
CA ARG A 127 -3.47 -27.41 6.64
C ARG A 127 -2.23 -27.10 5.79
N PHE A 128 -1.94 -27.94 4.81
CA PHE A 128 -0.82 -27.72 3.88
C PHE A 128 -0.99 -26.42 3.09
N LEU A 129 -2.20 -26.12 2.59
CA LEU A 129 -2.44 -24.92 1.80
C LEU A 129 -2.25 -23.63 2.62
N ILE A 130 -2.59 -23.66 3.91
CA ILE A 130 -2.36 -22.55 4.85
C ILE A 130 -0.86 -22.22 4.95
N TYR A 131 -0.02 -23.24 5.17
CA TYR A 131 1.42 -23.03 5.23
C TYR A 131 2.03 -22.71 3.86
N PHE A 132 1.48 -23.25 2.79
CA PHE A 132 1.87 -22.92 1.43
C PHE A 132 1.63 -21.44 1.11
N ILE A 133 0.47 -20.89 1.50
CA ILE A 133 0.19 -19.45 1.33
C ILE A 133 1.22 -18.60 2.09
N ILE A 134 1.51 -18.94 3.36
CA ILE A 134 2.54 -18.24 4.14
C ILE A 134 3.90 -18.34 3.45
N LEU A 135 4.27 -19.51 2.95
CA LEU A 135 5.53 -19.72 2.22
C LEU A 135 5.59 -18.84 0.97
N VAL A 136 4.53 -18.81 0.15
CA VAL A 136 4.47 -17.98 -1.06
C VAL A 136 4.58 -16.49 -0.72
N LEU A 137 3.91 -16.02 0.34
CA LEU A 137 4.02 -14.63 0.78
C LEU A 137 5.46 -14.29 1.22
N VAL A 138 6.08 -15.14 2.03
CA VAL A 138 7.46 -14.95 2.49
C VAL A 138 8.45 -15.00 1.32
N LEU A 139 8.33 -15.97 0.42
CA LEU A 139 9.18 -16.09 -0.77
C LEU A 139 9.00 -14.88 -1.70
N GLY A 140 7.77 -14.41 -1.88
CA GLY A 140 7.48 -13.20 -2.64
C GLY A 140 8.19 -11.98 -2.05
N THR A 141 8.14 -11.81 -0.72
CA THR A 141 8.87 -10.72 -0.04
C THR A 141 10.38 -10.85 -0.19
N ILE A 142 10.94 -12.06 -0.03
CA ILE A 142 12.38 -12.30 -0.21
C ILE A 142 12.81 -11.97 -1.65
N SER A 143 12.05 -12.46 -2.64
CA SER A 143 12.32 -12.19 -4.05
C SER A 143 12.28 -10.69 -4.35
N GLN A 144 11.33 -9.96 -3.76
CA GLN A 144 11.23 -8.52 -3.94
C GLN A 144 12.44 -7.79 -3.34
N ILE A 145 12.86 -8.17 -2.13
CA ILE A 145 14.03 -7.57 -1.48
C ILE A 145 15.28 -7.79 -2.33
N ILE A 146 15.51 -9.00 -2.83
CA ILE A 146 16.66 -9.33 -3.69
C ILE A 146 16.62 -8.57 -5.04
N TYR A 147 15.43 -8.30 -5.58
CA TYR A 147 15.34 -7.57 -6.84
C TYR A 147 15.64 -6.07 -6.69
N TYR A 148 15.28 -5.48 -5.53
CA TYR A 148 15.42 -4.04 -5.28
C TYR A 148 16.70 -3.67 -4.50
N PHE A 149 17.40 -4.63 -3.87
CA PHE A 149 18.67 -4.47 -3.15
C PHE A 149 19.75 -5.39 -3.70
#